data_AF-A0A349UMK0-F1
#
_entry.id   AF-A0A349UMK0-F1
#
_cell.length_a   1.000
_cell.length_b   1.000
_cell.length_c   1.000
_cell.angle_alpha   90.00
_cell.angle_beta   90.00
_cell.angle_gamma   90.00
#
_symmetry.space_group_name_H-M   'P 1'
#
loop_
_entity.id
_entity.type
_entity.pdbx_description
1 polymer ?
#
loop_
_entity_poly.entity_id
_entity_poly.type
_entity_poly.pdbx_seq_one_letter_code
_entity_poly.pdbx_strand_id
1 'polypeptide(L)'
;TETTEAILRAARREAGVHIVLATARPPRSVMPFYSQLELDTPMVNYNGALVYDPISRRVLMHRPVSAKISRGIVRLAREKYPGVLVSAEVMDRWYTDRVDDRYATATAKHFRPDVLAPIEQWLTTPVTKLLLLGEPDRLLELARDIHAAYPHQVQIVRTEGELLQIMHATVSKAQALRAVAGEMGVTREQVMAIGDNA
;
A
#
# COMPACT_ATOMS: atom_id res chain seq x y z
N THR A 1 9.09 3.83 -19.71
CA THR A 1 9.96 4.13 -20.86
C THR A 1 9.43 5.37 -21.51
N GLU A 2 10.26 6.12 -22.25
CA GLU A 2 9.83 7.32 -22.98
C GLU A 2 8.65 7.01 -23.92
N THR A 3 8.65 5.83 -24.56
CA THR A 3 7.54 5.37 -25.40
C THR A 3 6.23 5.22 -24.63
N THR A 4 6.24 4.60 -23.44
CA THR A 4 5.02 4.47 -22.62
C THR A 4 4.50 5.85 -22.20
N GLU A 5 5.37 6.76 -21.81
CA GLU A 5 4.98 8.10 -21.39
C GLU A 5 4.34 8.88 -22.53
N ALA A 6 4.94 8.84 -23.72
CA ALA A 6 4.39 9.48 -24.92
C ALA A 6 2.99 8.94 -25.27
N ILE A 7 2.81 7.62 -25.24
CA ILE A 7 1.51 6.97 -25.52
C ILE A 7 0.45 7.39 -24.50
N LEU A 8 0.78 7.36 -23.20
CA LEU A 8 -0.15 7.74 -22.15
C LEU A 8 -0.54 9.22 -22.25
N ARG A 9 0.42 10.10 -22.56
CA ARG A 9 0.16 11.52 -22.77
C ARG A 9 -0.74 11.77 -23.98
N ALA A 10 -0.48 11.09 -25.11
CA ALA A 10 -1.31 11.17 -26.31
C ALA A 10 -2.74 10.65 -26.05
N ALA A 11 -2.87 9.48 -25.41
CA ALA A 11 -4.18 8.92 -25.08
C ALA A 11 -5.03 9.88 -24.22
N ARG A 12 -4.42 10.57 -23.26
CA ARG A 12 -5.13 11.59 -22.47
C ARG A 12 -5.48 12.83 -23.28
N ARG A 13 -4.50 13.44 -23.95
CA ARG A 13 -4.68 14.75 -24.62
C ARG A 13 -5.53 14.67 -25.88
N GLU A 14 -5.41 13.59 -26.64
CA GLU A 14 -6.03 13.45 -27.97
C GLU A 14 -7.31 12.62 -27.93
N ALA A 15 -7.34 11.56 -27.12
CA ALA A 15 -8.49 10.65 -27.03
C ALA A 15 -9.36 10.85 -25.77
N GLY A 16 -8.99 11.79 -24.89
CA GLY A 16 -9.75 12.08 -23.66
C GLY A 16 -9.76 10.92 -22.66
N VAL A 17 -8.79 10.01 -22.73
CA VAL A 17 -8.73 8.84 -21.85
C VAL A 17 -8.22 9.24 -20.47
N HIS A 18 -8.97 8.88 -19.44
CA HIS A 18 -8.53 8.99 -18.06
C HIS A 18 -7.55 7.86 -17.71
N ILE A 19 -6.41 8.23 -17.13
CA ILE A 19 -5.33 7.28 -16.81
C ILE A 19 -5.12 7.25 -15.31
N VAL A 20 -5.48 6.13 -14.69
CA VAL A 20 -5.41 5.92 -13.24
C VAL A 20 -4.24 5.00 -12.91
N LEU A 21 -3.32 5.46 -12.05
CA LEU A 21 -2.26 4.61 -11.52
C LEU A 21 -2.77 3.74 -10.37
N ALA A 22 -2.53 2.42 -10.43
CA ALA A 22 -2.94 1.47 -9.40
C ALA A 22 -1.80 0.56 -8.91
N THR A 23 -1.36 0.75 -7.65
CA THR A 23 -0.09 0.20 -7.16
C THR A 23 -0.10 -0.18 -5.67
N ALA A 24 0.85 -1.04 -5.28
CA ALA A 24 1.15 -1.38 -3.88
C ALA A 24 1.90 -0.26 -3.12
N ARG A 25 2.39 0.72 -3.88
CA ARG A 25 3.28 1.79 -3.43
C ARG A 25 2.53 2.93 -2.71
N PRO A 26 3.19 3.61 -1.75
CA PRO A 26 2.66 4.80 -1.09
C PRO A 26 2.58 6.00 -2.04
N PRO A 27 1.70 7.00 -1.80
CA PRO A 27 1.57 8.20 -2.64
C PRO A 27 2.91 8.86 -2.96
N ARG A 28 3.76 9.15 -1.95
CA ARG A 28 5.07 9.81 -2.14
C ARG A 28 5.99 9.15 -3.16
N SER A 29 5.92 7.84 -3.31
CA SER A 29 6.78 7.10 -4.26
C SER A 29 6.20 7.02 -5.68
N VAL A 30 4.94 7.41 -5.85
CA VAL A 30 4.21 7.40 -7.13
C VAL A 30 4.16 8.81 -7.72
N MET A 31 4.19 9.84 -6.88
CA MET A 31 4.11 11.25 -7.30
C MET A 31 5.10 11.64 -8.41
N PRO A 32 6.38 11.21 -8.44
CA PRO A 32 7.26 11.53 -9.56
C PRO A 32 6.71 11.06 -10.92
N PHE A 33 6.21 9.82 -10.98
CA PHE A 33 5.60 9.25 -12.18
C PHE A 33 4.27 9.93 -12.52
N TYR A 34 3.46 10.22 -11.50
CA TYR A 34 2.19 10.91 -11.66
C TYR A 34 2.38 12.29 -12.32
N SER A 35 3.34 13.08 -11.81
CA SER A 35 3.71 14.39 -12.36
C SER A 35 4.34 14.27 -13.74
N GLN A 36 5.23 13.30 -13.95
CA GLN A 36 5.88 13.07 -15.25
C GLN A 36 4.89 12.62 -16.34
N LEU A 37 3.77 12.01 -15.98
CA LEU A 37 2.67 11.68 -16.89
C LEU A 37 1.60 12.79 -16.97
N GLU A 38 1.78 13.87 -16.20
CA GLU A 38 0.86 14.99 -16.04
C GLU A 38 -0.54 14.60 -15.62
N LEU A 39 -0.71 13.47 -14.93
CA LEU A 39 -2.04 12.93 -14.61
C LEU A 39 -2.86 13.90 -13.75
N ASP A 40 -4.17 13.79 -13.87
CA ASP A 40 -5.17 14.61 -13.18
C ASP A 40 -6.28 13.77 -12.53
N THR A 41 -6.09 12.46 -12.48
CA THR A 41 -7.05 11.52 -11.88
C THR A 41 -6.65 11.14 -10.47
N PRO A 42 -7.56 10.59 -9.65
CA PRO A 42 -7.17 9.89 -8.43
C PRO A 42 -6.18 8.75 -8.71
N MET A 43 -5.39 8.37 -7.70
CA MET A 43 -4.52 7.20 -7.75
C MET A 43 -4.91 6.17 -6.68
N VAL A 44 -4.72 4.91 -7.02
CA VAL A 44 -4.94 3.76 -6.15
C VAL A 44 -3.59 3.34 -5.56
N ASN A 45 -3.45 3.43 -4.24
CA ASN A 45 -2.24 3.10 -3.50
C ASN A 45 -2.46 1.90 -2.58
N TYR A 46 -1.35 1.32 -2.08
CA TYR A 46 -1.37 0.22 -1.12
C TYR A 46 -2.31 -0.94 -1.50
N ASN A 47 -2.27 -1.36 -2.77
CA ASN A 47 -3.12 -2.41 -3.33
C ASN A 47 -4.63 -2.13 -3.23
N GLY A 48 -5.02 -0.86 -3.10
CA GLY A 48 -6.40 -0.44 -2.95
C GLY A 48 -6.81 -0.08 -1.52
N ALA A 49 -5.89 -0.08 -0.55
CA ALA A 49 -6.21 0.39 0.80
C ALA A 49 -6.40 1.91 0.87
N LEU A 50 -5.90 2.65 -0.12
CA LEU A 50 -6.04 4.09 -0.24
C LEU A 50 -6.35 4.48 -1.68
N VAL A 51 -7.34 5.35 -1.85
CA VAL A 51 -7.56 6.12 -3.08
C VAL A 51 -7.41 7.58 -2.72
N TYR A 52 -6.38 8.20 -3.28
CA TYR A 52 -6.03 9.59 -3.00
C TYR A 52 -6.02 10.39 -4.29
N ASP A 53 -6.66 11.56 -4.24
CA ASP A 53 -6.62 12.55 -5.29
C ASP A 53 -5.58 13.62 -4.93
N PRO A 54 -4.42 13.65 -5.62
CA PRO A 54 -3.38 14.63 -5.34
C PRO A 54 -3.73 16.05 -5.81
N ILE A 55 -4.69 16.21 -6.72
CA ILE A 55 -5.11 17.51 -7.27
C ILE A 55 -5.98 18.22 -6.24
N SER A 56 -7.06 17.57 -5.79
CA SER A 56 -7.95 18.13 -4.77
C SER A 56 -7.46 17.90 -3.33
N ARG A 57 -6.37 17.13 -3.15
CA ARG A 57 -5.83 16.70 -1.85
C ARG A 57 -6.85 15.95 -1.00
N ARG A 58 -7.75 15.20 -1.65
CA ARG A 58 -8.85 14.49 -1.01
C ARG A 58 -8.60 12.99 -0.98
N VAL A 59 -9.02 12.37 0.11
CA VAL A 59 -9.07 10.91 0.25
C VAL A 59 -10.45 10.46 -0.19
N LEU A 60 -10.53 9.74 -1.32
CA LEU A 60 -11.79 9.20 -1.82
C LEU A 60 -12.16 7.90 -1.11
N MET A 61 -11.16 7.09 -0.76
CA MET A 61 -11.35 5.84 -0.04
C MET A 61 -10.14 5.54 0.84
N HIS A 62 -10.39 5.13 2.08
CA HIS A 62 -9.36 4.60 2.98
C HIS A 62 -9.90 3.40 3.74
N ARG A 63 -9.19 2.27 3.67
CA ARG A 63 -9.54 1.00 4.32
C ARG A 63 -8.38 0.53 5.20
N PRO A 64 -8.14 1.18 6.35
CA PRO A 64 -7.07 0.82 7.25
C PRO A 64 -7.41 -0.41 8.09
N VAL A 65 -6.36 -1.06 8.61
CA VAL A 65 -6.45 -2.02 9.71
C VAL A 65 -6.54 -1.24 11.02
N SER A 66 -7.43 -1.65 11.94
CA SER A 66 -7.56 -0.95 13.22
C SER A 66 -6.27 -1.06 14.06
N ALA A 67 -5.97 -0.04 14.87
CA ALA A 67 -4.83 -0.06 15.79
C ALA A 67 -4.85 -1.27 16.74
N LYS A 68 -6.04 -1.75 17.13
CA LYS A 68 -6.20 -2.94 17.97
C LYS A 68 -5.66 -4.19 17.27
N ILE A 69 -6.06 -4.41 16.02
CA ILE A 69 -5.60 -5.56 15.23
C ILE A 69 -4.11 -5.43 14.95
N SER A 70 -3.64 -4.26 14.48
CA SER A 70 -2.23 -4.04 14.19
C SER A 70 -1.34 -4.28 15.40
N ARG A 71 -1.70 -3.78 16.59
CA ARG A 71 -0.96 -4.05 17.84
C ARG A 71 -0.95 -5.53 18.19
N GLY A 72 -2.09 -6.21 18.03
CA GLY A 72 -2.18 -7.65 18.30
C GLY A 72 -1.29 -8.48 17.36
N ILE A 73 -1.21 -8.11 16.08
CA ILE A 73 -0.31 -8.73 15.10
C ILE A 73 1.15 -8.48 15.47
N VAL A 74 1.51 -7.24 15.80
CA VAL A 74 2.86 -6.87 16.21
C VAL A 74 3.30 -7.64 17.46
N ARG A 75 2.42 -7.74 18.46
CA ARG A 75 2.68 -8.50 19.69
C ARG A 75 2.93 -9.97 19.37
N LEU A 76 2.03 -10.62 18.62
CA LEU A 76 2.18 -12.01 18.18
C LEU A 76 3.53 -12.22 17.46
N ALA A 77 3.88 -11.32 16.54
CA ALA A 77 5.13 -11.41 15.79
C ALA A 77 6.38 -11.31 16.68
N ARG A 78 6.38 -10.38 17.63
CA ARG A 78 7.54 -10.12 18.50
C ARG A 78 7.68 -11.09 19.66
N GLU A 79 6.57 -11.64 20.18
CA GLU A 79 6.61 -12.71 21.18
C GLU A 79 7.28 -13.96 20.61
N LYS A 80 7.00 -14.31 19.35
CA LYS A 80 7.60 -15.46 18.68
C LYS A 80 9.01 -15.16 18.14
N TYR A 81 9.20 -13.99 17.55
CA TYR A 81 10.47 -13.59 16.93
C TYR A 81 10.83 -12.14 17.26
N PRO A 82 11.58 -11.90 18.36
CA PRO A 82 11.95 -10.56 18.80
C PRO A 82 12.75 -9.74 17.78
N GLY A 83 13.36 -10.39 16.79
CA GLY A 83 14.14 -9.77 15.71
C GLY A 83 13.31 -9.26 14.52
N VAL A 84 12.01 -9.58 14.42
CA VAL A 84 11.16 -9.10 13.31
C VAL A 84 11.08 -7.58 13.32
N LEU A 85 11.31 -6.96 12.17
CA LEU A 85 11.11 -5.53 11.99
C LEU A 85 9.64 -5.25 11.74
N VAL A 86 9.17 -4.13 12.27
CA VAL A 86 7.79 -3.69 12.10
C VAL A 86 7.83 -2.32 11.45
N SER A 87 7.16 -2.18 10.32
CA SER A 87 7.00 -0.91 9.64
C SER A 87 5.53 -0.68 9.36
N ALA A 88 5.04 0.54 9.58
CA ALA A 88 3.66 0.91 9.32
C ALA A 88 3.58 2.10 8.37
N GLU A 89 2.66 1.98 7.42
CA GLU A 89 2.30 3.01 6.47
C GLU A 89 0.92 3.53 6.87
N VAL A 90 0.84 4.81 7.25
CA VAL A 90 -0.41 5.50 7.59
C VAL A 90 -0.58 6.65 6.64
N MET A 91 -1.56 6.54 5.74
CA MET A 91 -1.79 7.48 4.65
C MET A 91 -0.54 7.68 3.80
N ASP A 92 0.19 8.79 3.94
CA ASP A 92 1.45 9.02 3.25
C ASP A 92 2.58 9.28 4.25
N ARG A 93 2.54 8.62 5.41
CA ARG A 93 3.58 8.68 6.44
C ARG A 93 4.07 7.30 6.83
N TRP A 94 5.37 7.18 7.05
CA TRP A 94 6.07 5.97 7.43
C TRP A 94 6.50 5.99 8.90
N TYR A 95 6.15 4.94 9.62
CA TYR A 95 6.49 4.73 11.02
C TYR A 95 7.25 3.41 11.18
N THR A 96 8.29 3.42 12.00
CA THR A 96 8.99 2.22 12.45
C THR A 96 9.59 2.49 13.82
N ASP A 97 9.96 1.45 14.55
CA ASP A 97 10.69 1.60 15.82
C ASP A 97 12.19 1.32 15.70
N ARG A 98 12.59 0.66 14.60
CA ARG A 98 14.00 0.45 14.25
C ARG A 98 14.17 0.24 12.75
N VAL A 99 15.40 0.41 12.29
CA VAL A 99 15.84 0.12 10.93
C VAL A 99 16.96 -0.91 10.97
N ASP A 100 17.03 -1.74 9.94
CA ASP A 100 18.08 -2.74 9.76
C ASP A 100 18.33 -2.89 8.27
N ASP A 101 19.54 -2.59 7.83
CA ASP A 101 19.90 -2.52 6.41
C ASP A 101 19.83 -3.89 5.71
N ARG A 102 19.78 -4.99 6.48
CA ARG A 102 19.55 -6.33 5.93
C ARG A 102 18.17 -6.47 5.27
N TYR A 103 17.17 -5.74 5.77
CA TYR A 103 15.79 -5.82 5.27
C TYR A 103 15.29 -4.43 4.88
N ALA A 104 15.59 -4.00 3.65
CA ALA A 104 15.18 -2.71 3.12
C ALA A 104 14.10 -2.85 2.05
N THR A 105 12.91 -2.28 2.30
CA THR A 105 11.86 -2.19 1.26
C THR A 105 12.29 -1.26 0.13
N ALA A 106 11.65 -1.39 -1.05
CA ALA A 106 11.84 -0.44 -2.15
C ALA A 106 11.59 1.04 -1.74
N THR A 107 10.67 1.27 -0.80
CA THR A 107 10.42 2.59 -0.22
C THR A 107 11.57 3.03 0.68
N ALA A 108 12.09 2.16 1.55
CA ALA A 108 13.21 2.48 2.44
C ALA A 108 14.52 2.84 1.70
N LYS A 109 14.67 2.41 0.43
CA LYS A 109 15.81 2.79 -0.43
C LYS A 109 15.81 4.26 -0.83
N HIS A 110 14.64 4.90 -0.88
CA HIS A 110 14.46 6.26 -1.40
C HIS A 110 13.95 7.26 -0.36
N PHE A 111 13.44 6.77 0.77
CA PHE A 111 12.83 7.58 1.81
C PHE A 111 13.40 7.23 3.19
N ARG A 112 13.20 8.12 4.16
CA ARG A 112 13.46 7.88 5.59
C ARG A 112 12.14 7.80 6.34
N PRO A 113 12.07 7.10 7.49
CA PRO A 113 10.85 7.06 8.28
C PRO A 113 10.52 8.45 8.79
N ASP A 114 9.24 8.83 8.73
CA ASP A 114 8.74 10.07 9.33
C ASP A 114 8.77 10.00 10.86
N VAL A 115 8.66 8.79 11.40
CA VAL A 115 8.75 8.51 12.84
C VAL A 115 9.60 7.27 13.07
N LEU A 116 10.65 7.44 13.87
CA LEU A 116 11.50 6.38 14.40
C LEU A 116 11.41 6.41 15.93
N ALA A 117 10.48 5.62 16.50
CA ALA A 117 10.17 5.64 17.92
C ALA A 117 9.53 4.32 18.37
N PRO A 118 9.52 3.99 19.68
CA PRO A 118 8.84 2.80 20.20
C PRO A 118 7.41 2.66 19.68
N ILE A 119 7.00 1.43 19.33
CA ILE A 119 5.74 1.13 18.65
C ILE A 119 4.54 1.72 19.38
N GLU A 120 4.54 1.68 20.71
CA GLU A 120 3.47 2.13 21.58
C GLU A 120 3.18 3.63 21.43
N GLN A 121 4.17 4.41 20.98
CA GLN A 121 4.03 5.86 20.83
C GLN A 121 3.28 6.26 19.56
N TRP A 122 3.33 5.43 18.51
CA TRP A 122 2.74 5.78 17.21
C TRP A 122 1.67 4.81 16.73
N LEU A 123 1.64 3.56 17.20
CA LEU A 123 0.63 2.57 16.81
C LEU A 123 -0.66 2.74 17.63
N THR A 124 -1.17 3.97 17.64
CA THR A 124 -2.38 4.39 18.34
C THR A 124 -3.55 4.65 17.38
N THR A 125 -3.26 4.80 16.08
CA THR A 125 -4.25 5.03 15.02
C THR A 125 -4.34 3.87 14.03
N PRO A 126 -5.43 3.75 13.26
CA PRO A 126 -5.52 2.76 12.19
C PRO A 126 -4.38 2.89 11.17
N VAL A 127 -3.93 1.75 10.63
CA VAL A 127 -2.77 1.64 9.73
C VAL A 127 -3.22 1.26 8.32
N THR A 128 -2.77 1.97 7.29
CA THR A 128 -3.10 1.67 5.89
C THR A 128 -2.48 0.35 5.44
N LYS A 129 -1.21 0.13 5.79
CA LYS A 129 -0.48 -1.11 5.51
C LYS A 129 0.55 -1.37 6.61
N LEU A 130 0.49 -2.54 7.23
CA LEU A 130 1.48 -3.01 8.20
C LEU A 130 2.45 -3.95 7.49
N LEU A 131 3.74 -3.80 7.78
CA LEU A 131 4.82 -4.57 7.20
C LEU A 131 5.58 -5.31 8.29
N LEU A 132 5.79 -6.60 8.10
CA LEU A 132 6.71 -7.40 8.91
C LEU A 132 7.87 -7.86 8.03
N LEU A 133 9.10 -7.62 8.48
CA LEU A 133 10.31 -8.00 7.76
C LEU A 133 11.19 -8.91 8.61
N GLY A 134 11.83 -9.87 7.97
CA GLY A 134 12.70 -10.85 8.61
C GLY A 134 12.87 -12.11 7.78
N GLU A 135 13.44 -13.14 8.40
CA GLU A 135 13.74 -14.42 7.75
C GLU A 135 12.51 -15.08 7.10
N PRO A 136 12.61 -15.60 5.85
CA PRO A 136 11.47 -16.12 5.10
C PRO A 136 10.66 -17.21 5.80
N ASP A 137 11.32 -18.17 6.47
CA ASP A 137 10.65 -19.26 7.17
C ASP A 137 9.87 -18.76 8.39
N ARG A 138 10.43 -17.80 9.12
CA ARG A 138 9.76 -17.15 10.26
C ARG A 138 8.54 -16.37 9.79
N LEU A 139 8.65 -15.65 8.69
CA LEU A 139 7.53 -14.92 8.10
C LEU A 139 6.45 -15.86 7.56
N LEU A 140 6.82 -17.02 7.02
CA LEU A 140 5.86 -18.02 6.59
C LEU A 140 5.03 -18.55 7.77
N GLU A 141 5.69 -18.85 8.89
CA GLU A 141 5.00 -19.24 10.12
C GLU A 141 4.11 -18.12 10.65
N LEU A 142 4.64 -16.89 10.77
CA LEU A 142 3.86 -15.73 11.21
C LEU A 142 2.63 -15.49 10.32
N ALA A 143 2.74 -15.67 9.01
CA ALA A 143 1.61 -15.51 8.11
C ALA A 143 0.48 -16.50 8.45
N ARG A 144 0.81 -17.75 8.79
CA ARG A 144 -0.17 -18.76 9.22
C ARG A 144 -0.80 -18.38 10.57
N ASP A 145 0.02 -17.98 11.53
CA ASP A 145 -0.43 -17.61 12.87
C ASP A 145 -1.34 -16.36 12.84
N ILE A 146 -0.99 -15.36 12.05
CA ILE A 146 -1.79 -14.14 11.84
C ILE A 146 -3.11 -14.50 11.15
N HIS A 147 -3.09 -15.36 10.13
CA HIS A 147 -4.31 -15.79 9.45
C HIS A 147 -5.27 -16.52 10.40
N ALA A 148 -4.75 -17.40 11.26
CA ALA A 148 -5.53 -18.12 12.25
C ALA A 148 -6.09 -17.20 13.36
N ALA A 149 -5.32 -16.20 13.80
CA ALA A 149 -5.73 -15.28 14.86
C ALA A 149 -6.70 -14.17 14.39
N TYR A 150 -6.62 -13.77 13.11
CA TYR A 150 -7.40 -12.68 12.53
C TYR A 150 -8.14 -13.09 11.24
N PRO A 151 -8.91 -14.20 11.27
CA PRO A 151 -9.59 -14.70 10.07
C PRO A 151 -10.56 -13.64 9.54
N HIS A 152 -10.55 -13.45 8.22
CA HIS A 152 -11.40 -12.49 7.50
C HIS A 152 -11.24 -11.00 7.91
N GLN A 153 -10.28 -10.66 8.78
CA GLN A 153 -10.04 -9.28 9.21
C GLN A 153 -8.88 -8.64 8.45
N VAL A 154 -7.87 -9.43 8.11
CA VAL A 154 -6.70 -8.99 7.34
C VAL A 154 -6.42 -9.91 6.16
N GLN A 155 -5.75 -9.36 5.16
CA GLN A 155 -5.11 -10.13 4.09
C GLN A 155 -3.60 -9.94 4.17
N ILE A 156 -2.87 -10.96 3.72
CA ILE A 156 -1.41 -10.99 3.74
C ILE A 156 -0.92 -11.21 2.32
N VAL A 157 -0.12 -10.27 1.81
CA VAL A 157 0.56 -10.38 0.53
C VAL A 157 2.05 -10.61 0.77
N ARG A 158 2.63 -11.60 0.09
CA ARG A 158 4.06 -11.92 0.11
C ARG A 158 4.64 -11.64 -1.26
N THR A 159 5.67 -10.80 -1.34
CA THR A 159 6.28 -10.41 -2.63
C THR A 159 7.68 -10.96 -2.82
N GLU A 160 8.49 -11.06 -1.75
CA GLU A 160 9.94 -11.34 -1.88
C GLU A 160 10.47 -12.28 -0.77
N GLY A 161 9.60 -13.10 -0.16
CA GLY A 161 9.96 -14.04 0.91
C GLY A 161 10.22 -13.40 2.28
N GLU A 162 10.95 -12.28 2.30
CA GLU A 162 11.41 -11.53 3.50
C GLU A 162 10.47 -10.39 3.94
N LEU A 163 9.28 -10.30 3.31
CA LEU A 163 8.31 -9.25 3.57
C LEU A 163 6.89 -9.81 3.61
N LEU A 164 6.18 -9.55 4.71
CA LEU A 164 4.72 -9.66 4.79
C LEU A 164 4.11 -8.27 4.68
N GLN A 165 3.17 -8.10 3.76
CA GLN A 165 2.34 -6.91 3.65
C GLN A 165 0.94 -7.24 4.15
N ILE A 166 0.50 -6.53 5.18
CA ILE A 166 -0.75 -6.81 5.88
C ILE A 166 -1.67 -5.60 5.71
N MET A 167 -2.83 -5.82 5.11
CA MET A 167 -3.86 -4.80 4.92
C MET A 167 -5.23 -5.34 5.37
N HIS A 168 -6.23 -4.48 5.39
CA HIS A 168 -7.61 -4.88 5.68
C HIS A 168 -8.10 -5.95 4.68
N ALA A 169 -8.85 -6.95 5.14
CA ALA A 169 -9.24 -8.11 4.33
C ALA A 169 -10.01 -7.76 3.06
N THR A 170 -10.74 -6.65 3.05
CA THR A 170 -11.55 -6.25 1.88
C THR A 170 -10.75 -5.53 0.81
N VAL A 171 -9.49 -5.14 1.07
CA VAL A 171 -8.70 -4.34 0.13
C VAL A 171 -8.47 -5.08 -1.18
N SER A 172 -8.67 -4.40 -2.31
CA SER A 172 -8.21 -4.87 -3.62
C SER A 172 -8.15 -3.69 -4.59
N LYS A 173 -7.26 -3.80 -5.58
CA LYS A 173 -7.19 -2.82 -6.68
C LYS A 173 -8.52 -2.72 -7.43
N ALA A 174 -9.22 -3.84 -7.61
CA ALA A 174 -10.51 -3.88 -8.28
C ALA A 174 -11.61 -3.13 -7.51
N GLN A 175 -11.66 -3.23 -6.17
CA GLN A 175 -12.61 -2.43 -5.37
C GLN A 175 -12.25 -0.94 -5.38
N ALA A 176 -10.95 -0.62 -5.30
CA ALA A 176 -10.50 0.76 -5.36
C ALA A 176 -10.76 1.41 -6.73
N LEU A 177 -10.55 0.67 -7.81
CA LEU A 177 -10.84 1.15 -9.16
C LEU A 177 -12.34 1.40 -9.38
N ARG A 178 -13.22 0.61 -8.75
CA ARG A 178 -14.65 0.89 -8.74
C ARG A 178 -14.98 2.23 -8.07
N ALA A 179 -14.31 2.58 -6.98
CA ALA A 179 -14.50 3.88 -6.34
C ALA A 179 -14.02 5.03 -7.24
N VAL A 180 -12.87 4.86 -7.90
CA VAL A 180 -12.35 5.85 -8.86
C VAL A 180 -13.28 6.02 -10.06
N ALA A 181 -13.75 4.93 -10.66
CA ALA A 181 -14.67 4.97 -11.79
C ALA A 181 -16.00 5.67 -11.41
N GLY A 182 -16.52 5.41 -10.21
CA GLY A 182 -17.71 6.08 -9.67
C GLY A 182 -17.52 7.59 -9.51
N GLU A 183 -16.38 8.04 -8.96
CA GLU A 183 -16.05 9.47 -8.84
C GLU A 183 -15.99 10.16 -10.21
N MET A 184 -15.51 9.45 -11.23
CA MET A 184 -15.35 9.97 -12.58
C MET A 184 -16.59 9.78 -13.47
N GLY A 185 -17.66 9.15 -12.98
CA GLY A 185 -18.86 8.86 -13.77
C GLY A 185 -18.65 7.85 -14.91
N VAL A 186 -17.65 6.96 -14.79
CA VAL A 186 -17.28 5.97 -15.81
C VAL A 186 -17.88 4.60 -15.46
N THR A 187 -18.49 3.92 -16.44
CA THR A 187 -19.04 2.56 -16.24
C THR A 187 -17.95 1.49 -16.38
N ARG A 188 -18.21 0.29 -15.86
CA ARG A 188 -17.26 -0.83 -15.94
C ARG A 188 -16.87 -1.18 -17.38
N GLU A 189 -17.81 -1.05 -18.32
CA GLU A 189 -17.63 -1.34 -19.75
C GLU A 189 -16.66 -0.36 -20.42
N GLN A 190 -16.41 0.80 -19.80
CA GLN A 190 -15.48 1.83 -20.26
C GLN A 190 -14.10 1.72 -19.58
N VAL A 191 -13.87 0.71 -18.74
CA VAL A 191 -12.63 0.53 -17.98
C VAL A 191 -11.79 -0.59 -18.58
N MET A 192 -10.54 -0.26 -18.96
CA MET A 192 -9.49 -1.22 -19.28
C MET A 192 -8.45 -1.25 -18.15
N ALA A 193 -8.04 -2.44 -17.71
CA ALA A 193 -6.99 -2.61 -16.72
C ALA A 193 -5.79 -3.35 -17.34
N ILE A 194 -4.59 -2.84 -17.08
CA ILE A 194 -3.33 -3.44 -17.53
C ILE A 194 -2.47 -3.72 -16.30
N GLY A 195 -2.02 -4.96 -16.15
CA GLY A 195 -1.23 -5.41 -15.01
C GLY A 195 -0.47 -6.70 -15.33
N ASP A 196 0.58 -6.95 -14.56
CA ASP A 196 1.54 -8.05 -14.71
C ASP A 196 1.38 -9.15 -13.65
N ASN A 197 0.57 -8.90 -12.62
CA ASN A 197 0.32 -9.81 -11.51
C ASN A 197 -1.20 -9.99 -11.32
N ALA A 198 -1.62 -11.24 -11.11
CA ALA A 198 -3.01 -11.64 -10.87
C ALA A 198 -3.49 -11.26 -9.45
#